data_AF-A0A7Y2ZSA7-F1
#
_entry.id   AF-A0A7Y2ZSA7-F1
#
_cell.length_a   1.000
_cell.length_b   1.000
_cell.length_c   1.000
_cell.angle_alpha   90.00
_cell.angle_beta   90.00
_cell.angle_gamma   90.00
#
_symmetry.space_group_name_H-M   'P 1'
#
loop_
_entity.id
_entity.type
_entity.pdbx_description
1 polymer ?
#
loop_
_entity_poly.entity_id
_entity_poly.type
_entity_poly.pdbx_seq_one_letter_code
_entity_poly.pdbx_strand_id
1 'polypeptide(L)'
;YMKGKVLLAQGKIEESLKEFKQEKHEFFSIYGMNFILFAIGGKSNSEDVFNQYLEKFSQTDPANTADLYAFRGNYEKAFDYLNKAFEIKDPVLIEALTYPSFKSMYKDSRWKNFIEKIDLPENHGYALK
;
A
#
# COMPACT_ATOMS: atom_id res chain seq x y z
N TYR A 1 9.87 -7.35 -7.83
CA TYR A 1 9.17 -6.43 -6.88
C TYR A 1 9.63 -6.54 -5.43
N MET A 2 9.47 -7.68 -4.74
CA MET A 2 9.74 -7.79 -3.29
C MET A 2 11.15 -7.33 -2.87
N LYS A 3 12.18 -7.71 -3.63
CA LYS A 3 13.56 -7.25 -3.41
C LYS A 3 13.69 -5.72 -3.46
N GLY A 4 13.00 -5.07 -4.40
CA GLY A 4 12.96 -3.62 -4.53
C GLY A 4 12.34 -2.92 -3.31
N LYS A 5 11.29 -3.49 -2.71
CA LYS A 5 10.68 -3.00 -1.46
C LYS A 5 11.62 -3.14 -0.26
N VAL A 6 12.32 -4.27 -0.14
CA VAL A 6 13.31 -4.49 0.93
C VAL A 6 14.45 -3.48 0.84
N LEU A 7 15.00 -3.28 -0.36
CA LEU A 7 16.07 -2.30 -0.59
C LEU A 7 15.61 -0.87 -0.26
N LEU A 8 14.38 -0.51 -0.65
CA LEU A 8 13.79 0.79 -0.29
C LEU A 8 13.69 0.95 1.23
N ALA A 9 13.20 -0.06 1.94
CA ALA A 9 13.10 -0.02 3.41
C ALA A 9 14.47 0.11 4.11
N GLN A 10 15.55 -0.34 3.46
CA GLN A 10 16.93 -0.16 3.92
C GLN A 10 17.54 1.19 3.53
N GLY A 11 16.81 2.06 2.83
CA GLY A 11 17.34 3.33 2.31
C GLY A 11 18.26 3.18 1.09
N LYS A 12 18.34 1.99 0.48
CA LYS A 12 19.16 1.72 -0.70
C LYS A 12 18.43 2.11 -1.98
N ILE A 13 18.25 3.42 -2.15
CA ILE A 13 17.41 4.03 -3.19
C ILE A 13 17.83 3.62 -4.61
N GLU A 14 19.12 3.70 -4.96
CA GLU A 14 19.59 3.38 -6.31
C GLU A 14 19.39 1.89 -6.67
N GLU A 15 19.73 1.00 -5.75
CA GLU A 15 19.53 -0.45 -5.92
C GLU A 15 18.04 -0.78 -6.03
N SER A 16 17.20 -0.17 -5.20
CA SER A 16 15.75 -0.34 -5.26
C SER A 16 15.18 0.11 -6.61
N LEU A 17 15.58 1.29 -7.11
CA LEU A 17 15.15 1.79 -8.41
C LEU A 17 15.57 0.84 -9.55
N LYS A 18 16.79 0.31 -9.49
CA LYS A 18 17.29 -0.67 -10.48
C LYS A 18 16.46 -1.96 -10.47
N GLU A 19 16.07 -2.45 -9.29
CA GLU A 19 15.21 -3.63 -9.18
C GLU A 19 13.81 -3.39 -9.73
N PHE A 20 13.18 -2.25 -9.40
CA PHE A 20 11.85 -1.93 -9.92
C PHE A 20 11.83 -1.72 -11.43
N LYS A 21 12.88 -1.12 -12.02
CA LYS A 21 13.01 -0.98 -13.49
C LYS A 21 13.12 -2.32 -14.24
N GLN A 22 13.52 -3.38 -13.56
CA GLN A 22 13.62 -4.73 -14.16
C GLN A 22 12.34 -5.54 -14.02
N GLU A 23 11.36 -5.07 -13.24
CA GLU A 23 10.09 -5.75 -13.06
C GLU A 23 9.28 -5.72 -14.35
N LYS A 24 8.99 -6.91 -14.89
CA LYS A 24 8.29 -7.09 -16.17
C LYS A 24 6.79 -7.26 -15.99
N HIS A 25 6.34 -7.69 -14.81
CA HIS A 25 4.92 -7.82 -14.55
C HIS A 25 4.31 -6.42 -14.37
N GLU A 26 3.36 -6.05 -15.23
CA GLU A 26 2.83 -4.68 -15.30
C GLU A 26 2.37 -4.15 -13.95
N PHE A 27 1.50 -4.90 -13.26
CA PHE A 27 1.02 -4.53 -11.92
C PHE A 27 2.17 -4.23 -10.94
N PHE A 28 3.08 -5.20 -10.76
CA PHE A 28 4.18 -5.07 -9.81
C PHE A 28 5.19 -3.99 -10.19
N SER A 29 5.37 -3.72 -11.50
CA SER A 29 6.21 -2.65 -11.99
C SER A 29 5.63 -1.30 -11.61
N ILE A 30 4.37 -1.03 -11.97
CA ILE A 30 3.67 0.23 -11.67
C ILE A 30 3.53 0.42 -10.15
N TYR A 31 3.13 -0.63 -9.43
CA TYR A 31 2.98 -0.59 -7.97
C TYR A 31 4.32 -0.34 -7.26
N GLY A 32 5.40 -1.01 -7.68
CA GLY A 32 6.75 -0.78 -7.14
C GLY A 32 7.27 0.62 -7.42
N MET A 33 7.10 1.09 -8.66
CA MET A 33 7.55 2.41 -9.10
C MET A 33 6.89 3.55 -8.30
N ASN A 34 5.64 3.39 -7.87
CA ASN A 34 4.96 4.33 -6.99
C ASN A 34 5.75 4.61 -5.69
N PHE A 35 6.27 3.56 -5.04
CA PHE A 35 7.01 3.73 -3.78
C PHE A 35 8.36 4.43 -3.99
N ILE A 36 9.16 3.97 -4.95
CA ILE A 36 10.51 4.51 -5.14
C ILE A 36 10.49 5.94 -5.70
N LEU A 37 9.58 6.26 -6.63
CA LEU A 37 9.49 7.62 -7.17
C LEU A 37 8.98 8.61 -6.12
N PHE A 38 8.03 8.21 -5.28
CA PHE A 38 7.58 9.05 -4.17
C PHE A 38 8.68 9.22 -3.11
N ALA A 39 9.48 8.18 -2.83
CA ALA A 39 10.61 8.30 -1.92
C ALA A 39 11.71 9.26 -2.42
N ILE A 40 11.97 9.30 -3.73
CA ILE A 40 13.02 10.14 -4.33
C ILE A 40 12.60 11.61 -4.44
N GLY A 41 11.34 11.88 -4.85
CA GLY A 41 10.91 13.24 -5.19
C GLY A 41 9.50 13.60 -4.75
N GLY A 42 8.91 12.80 -3.85
CA GLY A 42 7.57 13.04 -3.34
C GLY A 42 6.50 13.00 -4.43
N LYS A 43 5.48 13.85 -4.26
CA LYS A 43 4.30 13.87 -5.13
C LYS A 43 4.65 14.20 -6.58
N SER A 44 5.52 15.19 -6.84
CA SER A 44 5.82 15.65 -8.21
C SER A 44 6.42 14.56 -9.10
N ASN A 45 7.24 13.67 -8.53
CA ASN A 45 7.94 12.64 -9.32
C ASN A 45 7.15 11.34 -9.44
N SER A 46 6.01 11.22 -8.77
CA SER A 46 5.24 9.97 -8.71
C SER A 46 3.78 10.13 -9.14
N GLU A 47 3.32 11.34 -9.43
CA GLU A 47 1.91 11.58 -9.76
C GLU A 47 1.48 10.84 -11.03
N ASP A 48 2.32 10.81 -12.07
CA ASP A 48 2.00 10.11 -13.33
C ASP A 48 1.83 8.61 -13.11
N VAL A 49 2.77 7.96 -12.40
CA VAL A 49 2.68 6.52 -12.11
C VAL A 49 1.56 6.20 -11.11
N PHE A 50 1.22 7.15 -10.24
CA PHE A 50 0.10 7.02 -9.32
C PHE A 50 -1.23 7.06 -10.07
N ASN A 51 -1.41 8.04 -10.95
CA ASN A 51 -2.60 8.14 -11.80
C ASN A 51 -2.73 6.91 -12.72
N GLN A 52 -1.62 6.44 -13.30
CA GLN A 52 -1.60 5.22 -14.09
C GLN A 52 -2.03 3.99 -13.28
N TYR A 53 -1.56 3.88 -12.02
CA TYR A 53 -2.01 2.81 -11.13
C TYR A 53 -3.51 2.92 -10.83
N LEU A 54 -3.99 4.13 -10.52
CA LEU A 54 -5.39 4.35 -10.19
C LEU A 54 -6.31 3.99 -11.36
N GLU A 55 -5.96 4.39 -12.58
CA GLU A 55 -6.71 4.09 -13.79
C GLU A 55 -6.82 2.58 -14.04
N LYS A 56 -5.70 1.85 -13.87
CA LYS A 56 -5.63 0.42 -14.21
C LYS A 56 -6.15 -0.51 -13.12
N PHE A 57 -5.86 -0.20 -11.86
CA PHE A 57 -5.94 -1.17 -10.77
C PHE A 57 -6.79 -0.72 -9.58
N SER A 58 -7.21 0.56 -9.49
CA SER A 58 -7.90 1.00 -8.26
C SER A 58 -9.23 0.30 -7.99
N GLN A 59 -9.92 -0.18 -9.02
CA GLN A 59 -11.19 -0.89 -8.87
C GLN A 59 -11.00 -2.37 -8.56
N THR A 60 -9.94 -2.98 -9.07
CA THR A 60 -9.66 -4.42 -8.94
C THR A 60 -8.79 -4.76 -7.73
N ASP A 61 -7.96 -3.82 -7.29
CA ASP A 61 -6.95 -4.00 -6.24
C ASP A 61 -7.07 -2.93 -5.14
N PRO A 62 -8.24 -2.78 -4.48
CA PRO A 62 -8.47 -1.75 -3.49
C PRO A 62 -7.54 -1.86 -2.26
N ALA A 63 -7.13 -3.06 -1.83
CA ALA A 63 -6.19 -3.20 -0.70
C ALA A 63 -4.82 -2.59 -1.03
N ASN A 64 -4.27 -2.86 -2.22
CA ASN A 64 -3.01 -2.25 -2.67
C ASN A 64 -3.16 -0.75 -2.96
N THR A 65 -4.35 -0.32 -3.41
CA THR A 65 -4.66 1.11 -3.57
C THR A 65 -4.63 1.83 -2.23
N ALA A 66 -5.21 1.23 -1.18
CA ALA A 66 -5.14 1.76 0.18
C ALA A 66 -3.69 1.90 0.68
N ASP A 67 -2.84 0.91 0.39
CA ASP A 67 -1.41 0.93 0.74
C ASP A 67 -0.69 2.12 0.09
N LEU A 68 -0.94 2.41 -1.19
CA LEU A 68 -0.37 3.58 -1.86
C LEU A 68 -0.83 4.91 -1.24
N TYR A 69 -2.13 5.04 -0.93
CA TYR A 69 -2.64 6.25 -0.25
C TYR A 69 -2.04 6.41 1.14
N ALA A 70 -1.91 5.32 1.91
CA ALA A 70 -1.28 5.32 3.23
C ALA A 70 0.19 5.72 3.15
N PHE A 71 0.93 5.19 2.18
CA PHE A 71 2.34 5.53 1.94
C PHE A 71 2.53 7.02 1.62
N ARG A 72 1.58 7.61 0.89
CA ARG A 72 1.55 9.05 0.56
C ARG A 72 1.02 9.93 1.69
N GLY A 73 0.61 9.35 2.82
CA GLY A 73 0.08 10.07 3.98
C GLY A 73 -1.40 10.48 3.88
N ASN A 74 -2.12 10.04 2.84
CA ASN A 74 -3.56 10.31 2.72
C ASN A 74 -4.36 9.18 3.38
N TYR A 75 -4.45 9.23 4.71
CA TYR A 75 -5.10 8.19 5.50
C TYR A 75 -6.62 8.14 5.31
N GLU A 76 -7.26 9.26 4.96
CA GLU A 76 -8.68 9.29 4.62
C GLU A 76 -8.96 8.39 3.41
N LYS A 77 -8.24 8.60 2.31
CA LYS A 77 -8.39 7.74 1.12
C LYS A 77 -7.93 6.31 1.37
N ALA A 78 -6.91 6.11 2.20
CA ALA A 78 -6.51 4.76 2.59
C ALA A 78 -7.66 4.00 3.26
N PHE A 79 -8.37 4.62 4.22
CA PHE A 79 -9.53 4.00 4.86
C PHE A 79 -10.72 3.80 3.90
N ASP A 80 -10.97 4.72 2.97
CA ASP A 80 -11.98 4.54 1.93
C ASP A 80 -11.72 3.24 1.14
N TYR A 81 -10.48 3.03 0.72
CA TYR A 81 -10.10 1.85 -0.06
C TYR A 81 -10.01 0.57 0.77
N LEU A 82 -9.61 0.63 2.04
CA LEU A 82 -9.71 -0.53 2.95
C LEU A 82 -11.17 -0.99 3.12
N ASN A 83 -12.12 -0.06 3.25
CA ASN A 83 -13.54 -0.41 3.31
C ASN A 83 -14.04 -1.02 2.01
N LYS A 84 -13.64 -0.49 0.85
CA LYS A 84 -13.95 -1.11 -0.45
C LYS A 84 -13.38 -2.51 -0.57
N ALA A 85 -12.12 -2.69 -0.17
CA ALA A 85 -11.46 -4.00 -0.17
C ALA A 85 -12.22 -5.00 0.71
N PHE A 86 -12.71 -4.58 1.86
CA PHE A 86 -13.56 -5.41 2.71
C PHE A 86 -14.89 -5.77 2.04
N GLU A 87 -15.59 -4.79 1.46
CA GLU A 87 -16.89 -4.99 0.79
C GLU A 87 -16.81 -6.00 -0.35
N ILE A 88 -15.76 -5.93 -1.18
CA ILE A 88 -15.59 -6.84 -2.32
C ILE A 88 -14.89 -8.14 -1.95
N LYS A 89 -14.52 -8.33 -0.68
CA LYS A 89 -13.72 -9.47 -0.20
C LYS A 89 -12.40 -9.63 -0.98
N ASP A 90 -11.68 -8.52 -1.12
CA ASP A 90 -10.38 -8.47 -1.78
C ASP A 90 -9.44 -9.52 -1.16
N PRO A 91 -8.91 -10.47 -1.95
CA PRO A 91 -8.06 -11.54 -1.44
C PRO A 91 -6.76 -11.04 -0.80
N VAL A 92 -6.32 -9.82 -1.12
CA VAL A 92 -5.09 -9.22 -0.60
C VAL A 92 -5.32 -8.52 0.74
N LEU A 93 -6.57 -8.22 1.12
CA LEU A 93 -6.87 -7.39 2.30
C LEU A 93 -6.18 -7.88 3.58
N ILE A 94 -6.29 -9.17 3.89
CA ILE A 94 -5.75 -9.77 5.11
C ILE A 94 -4.21 -9.64 5.15
N GLU A 95 -3.54 -9.87 4.02
CA GLU A 95 -2.09 -9.67 3.90
C GLU A 95 -1.72 -8.19 4.04
N ALA A 96 -2.44 -7.31 3.34
CA ALA A 96 -2.17 -5.89 3.25
C ALA A 96 -2.17 -5.21 4.62
N LEU A 97 -2.99 -5.64 5.57
CA LEU A 97 -3.05 -5.06 6.91
C LEU A 97 -1.72 -5.16 7.70
N THR A 98 -0.78 -5.99 7.24
CA THR A 98 0.58 -6.10 7.78
C THR A 98 1.59 -5.15 7.13
N TYR A 99 1.21 -4.45 6.06
CA TYR A 99 2.13 -3.65 5.27
C TYR A 99 2.66 -2.44 6.05
N PRO A 100 3.96 -2.10 5.90
CA PRO A 100 4.58 -1.02 6.66
C PRO A 100 3.92 0.35 6.49
N SER A 101 3.30 0.64 5.34
CA SER A 101 2.68 1.93 5.05
C SER A 101 1.51 2.24 5.99
N PHE A 102 0.87 1.23 6.56
CA PHE A 102 -0.25 1.40 7.50
C PHE A 102 0.19 1.68 8.94
N LYS A 103 1.49 1.55 9.28
CA LYS A 103 1.96 1.69 10.67
C LYS A 103 1.56 3.02 11.32
N SER A 104 1.61 4.12 10.56
CA SER A 104 1.20 5.43 11.06
C SER A 104 -0.30 5.54 11.34
N MET A 105 -1.12 4.68 10.72
CA MET A 105 -2.57 4.64 10.90
C MET A 105 -3.01 3.84 12.13
N TYR A 106 -2.13 3.04 12.75
CA TYR A 106 -2.50 2.20 13.91
C TYR A 106 -3.01 3.02 15.11
N LYS A 107 -2.54 4.27 15.23
CA LYS A 107 -2.96 5.21 16.28
C LYS A 107 -4.30 5.90 15.98
N ASP A 108 -4.79 5.81 14.75
CA ASP A 108 -6.09 6.34 14.36
C ASP A 108 -7.19 5.39 14.82
N SER A 109 -8.20 5.90 15.53
CA SER A 109 -9.33 5.10 16.02
C SER A 109 -10.05 4.30 14.92
N ARG A 110 -10.03 4.79 13.68
CA ARG A 110 -10.61 4.10 12.52
C ARG A 110 -9.91 2.79 12.21
N TRP A 111 -8.62 2.66 12.51
CA TRP A 111 -7.87 1.42 12.31
C TRP A 111 -8.42 0.30 13.19
N LYS A 112 -8.51 0.54 14.50
CA LYS A 112 -9.08 -0.41 15.44
C LYS A 112 -10.51 -0.82 15.02
N ASN A 113 -11.35 0.17 14.71
CA ASN A 113 -12.73 -0.09 14.26
C ASN A 113 -12.77 -0.93 12.97
N PHE A 114 -11.83 -0.70 12.05
CA PHE A 114 -11.73 -1.48 10.83
C PHE A 114 -11.33 -2.93 11.10
N ILE A 115 -10.34 -3.18 11.96
CA ILE A 115 -9.93 -4.55 12.33
C ILE A 115 -11.08 -5.30 13.03
N GLU A 116 -11.77 -4.66 13.97
CA GLU A 116 -12.93 -5.25 14.65
C GLU A 116 -14.08 -5.58 13.68
N LYS A 117 -14.28 -4.75 12.64
CA LYS A 117 -15.28 -4.99 11.58
C LYS A 117 -15.01 -6.25 10.76
N ILE A 118 -13.75 -6.70 10.66
CA ILE A 118 -13.39 -7.91 9.88
C ILE A 118 -13.81 -9.20 10.61
N ASP A 119 -14.06 -9.14 11.92
CA ASP A 119 -14.48 -10.29 12.74
C ASP A 119 -13.45 -11.43 12.74
N LEU A 120 -12.20 -11.08 13.02
CA LEU A 120 -11.09 -12.03 13.13
C LEU A 120 -11.05 -12.69 14.53
N PRO A 121 -10.45 -13.89 14.68
CA PRO A 121 -10.26 -14.52 15.98
C PRO A 121 -9.51 -13.62 16.99
N GLU A 122 -9.75 -13.81 18.29
CA GLU A 122 -9.20 -12.96 19.37
C GLU A 122 -7.67 -12.75 19.31
N ASN A 123 -6.92 -13.72 18.79
CA ASN A 123 -5.45 -13.69 18.69
C ASN A 123 -4.95 -13.45 17.26
N HIS A 124 -5.64 -12.58 16.50
CA HIS A 124 -5.33 -12.31 15.09
C HIS A 124 -3.97 -11.63 14.84
N GLY A 125 -3.30 -11.08 15.85
CA GLY A 125 -1.94 -10.53 15.73
C GLY A 125 -1.82 -9.15 15.05
N TYR A 126 -2.86 -8.63 14.40
CA TYR A 126 -2.88 -7.24 13.92
C TYR A 126 -2.77 -6.19 15.05
N ALA A 127 -2.04 -5.11 14.76
CA ALA A 127 -1.87 -4.00 15.69
C ALA A 127 -3.20 -3.27 15.91
N LEU A 128 -3.54 -3.01 17.17
CA LEU A 128 -4.73 -2.22 17.56
C LEU A 128 -4.37 -0.86 18.17
N LYS A 129 -3.06 -0.59 18.39
CA LYS A 129 -2.48 0.64 18.96
C LYS A 129 -1.05 0.83 18.48
#